data_AF-A0A1X7UAA7-F1
#
_entry.id   AF-A0A1X7UAA7-F1
#
_cell.length_a   1.000
_cell.length_b   1.000
_cell.length_c   1.000
_cell.angle_alpha   90.00
_cell.angle_beta   90.00
_cell.angle_gamma   90.00
#
_symmetry.space_group_name_H-M   'P 1'
#
loop_
_entity.id
_entity.type
_entity.pdbx_description
1 polymer ?
#
loop_
_entity_poly.entity_id
_entity_poly.type
_entity_poly.pdbx_seq_one_letter_code
_entity_poly.pdbx_strand_id
1 'polypeptide(L)'
;ICKKLFLFLYSIRNGTYRNLRRHFLQNGIKPRVHGNTGRIPCHAVSVEGIKDVVAFLENYAEDYAILLPGRIPGVRDYGKAKLLLSSVSRRMVYRQYADAGREHTLCESSFKRIWRKRKRDIIGVNGNIDEVAGEEQEEEVAKEEEMDKEEGQLAKEAGEVAKEEREVAKEEAKEEEEALLQ
;
A
#
# COMPACT_ATOMS: atom_id res chain seq x y z
N ILE A 1 -32.09 -11.73 22.94
CA ILE A 1 -31.79 -10.33 22.49
C ILE A 1 -32.68 -10.01 21.30
N CYS A 2 -33.45 -8.91 21.33
CA CYS A 2 -34.26 -8.51 20.18
C CYS A 2 -33.40 -7.79 19.12
N LYS A 3 -33.85 -7.78 17.85
CA LYS A 3 -33.10 -7.17 16.76
C LYS A 3 -32.74 -5.70 17.01
N LYS A 4 -33.69 -4.90 17.53
CA LYS A 4 -33.46 -3.48 17.82
C LYS A 4 -32.34 -3.29 18.85
N LEU A 5 -32.38 -4.05 19.94
CA LEU A 5 -31.35 -4.02 20.98
C LEU A 5 -29.98 -4.48 20.46
N PHE A 6 -29.94 -5.52 19.62
CA PHE A 6 -28.70 -5.99 19.01
C PHE A 6 -28.06 -4.92 18.10
N LEU A 7 -28.85 -4.29 17.22
CA LEU A 7 -28.34 -3.23 16.35
C LEU A 7 -27.86 -2.01 17.14
N PHE A 8 -28.56 -1.69 18.23
CA PHE A 8 -28.19 -0.60 19.13
C PHE A 8 -26.88 -0.90 19.88
N LEU A 9 -26.79 -2.07 20.53
CA LEU A 9 -25.62 -2.46 21.34
C LEU A 9 -24.33 -2.52 20.50
N TYR A 10 -24.40 -3.05 19.28
CA TYR A 10 -23.24 -3.20 18.41
C TYR A 10 -23.09 -2.07 17.37
N SER A 11 -23.97 -1.05 17.41
CA SER A 11 -23.98 0.06 16.44
C SER A 11 -23.97 -0.39 14.97
N ILE A 12 -24.69 -1.47 14.67
CA ILE A 12 -24.68 -2.09 13.33
C ILE A 12 -25.85 -1.55 12.50
N ARG A 13 -25.57 -1.17 11.24
CA ARG A 13 -26.62 -0.80 10.28
C ARG A 13 -27.45 -2.02 9.87
N ASN A 14 -28.75 -1.82 9.61
CA ASN A 14 -29.67 -2.88 9.19
C ASN A 14 -29.18 -3.71 7.98
N GLY A 15 -28.49 -3.07 7.03
CA GLY A 15 -27.89 -3.74 5.86
C GLY A 15 -26.78 -4.72 6.25
N THR A 16 -25.87 -4.28 7.13
CA THR A 16 -24.79 -5.11 7.67
C THR A 16 -25.35 -6.31 8.44
N TYR A 17 -26.39 -6.12 9.26
CA TYR A 17 -27.06 -7.22 9.95
C TYR A 17 -27.69 -8.25 8.99
N ARG A 18 -28.37 -7.79 7.93
CA ARG A 18 -28.92 -8.69 6.91
C ARG A 18 -27.83 -9.51 6.22
N ASN A 19 -26.68 -8.89 5.93
CA ASN A 19 -25.54 -9.55 5.32
C ASN A 19 -24.88 -10.56 6.27
N LEU A 20 -24.70 -10.21 7.56
CA LEU A 20 -24.18 -11.10 8.59
C LEU A 20 -25.10 -12.31 8.82
N ARG A 21 -26.41 -12.08 8.94
CA ARG A 21 -27.39 -13.17 9.09
C ARG A 21 -27.38 -14.10 7.88
N ARG A 22 -27.34 -13.54 6.66
CA ARG A 22 -27.26 -14.35 5.43
C ARG A 22 -26.00 -15.21 5.41
N HIS A 23 -24.85 -14.62 5.71
CA HIS A 23 -23.57 -15.33 5.78
C HIS A 23 -23.60 -16.44 6.84
N PHE A 24 -24.08 -16.13 8.05
CA PHE A 24 -24.20 -17.10 9.13
C PHE A 24 -25.10 -18.28 8.76
N LEU A 25 -26.24 -18.04 8.11
CA LEU A 25 -27.15 -19.10 7.66
C LEU A 25 -26.56 -19.97 6.54
N GLN A 26 -25.72 -19.41 5.68
CA GLN A 26 -25.13 -20.15 4.55
C GLN A 26 -23.84 -20.88 4.94
N ASN A 27 -23.00 -20.27 5.77
CA ASN A 27 -21.61 -20.70 6.00
C ASN A 27 -21.33 -21.05 7.47
N GLY A 28 -22.27 -20.80 8.40
CA GLY A 28 -22.07 -20.97 9.84
C GLY A 28 -21.16 -19.89 10.45
N ILE A 29 -20.48 -20.25 11.55
CA ILE A 29 -19.48 -19.40 12.23
C ILE A 29 -18.16 -19.53 11.49
N LYS A 30 -18.10 -19.01 10.26
CA LYS A 30 -16.87 -18.85 9.51
C LYS A 30 -16.55 -17.37 9.36
N PRO A 31 -15.27 -16.96 9.40
CA PRO A 31 -14.89 -15.62 9.02
C PRO A 31 -15.34 -15.34 7.59
N ARG A 32 -15.85 -14.15 7.34
CA ARG A 32 -16.23 -13.74 5.99
C ARG A 32 -14.98 -13.34 5.23
N VAL A 33 -14.64 -14.13 4.21
CA VAL A 33 -13.52 -13.84 3.31
C VAL A 33 -14.02 -13.03 2.11
N HIS A 34 -13.30 -11.99 1.71
CA HIS A 34 -13.63 -11.25 0.50
C HIS A 34 -13.29 -12.11 -0.72
N GLY A 35 -14.11 -12.10 -1.77
CA GLY A 35 -13.77 -12.78 -3.04
C GLY A 35 -12.47 -12.30 -3.74
N ASN A 36 -11.87 -11.19 -3.25
CA ASN A 36 -10.61 -10.65 -3.75
C ASN A 36 -9.44 -10.98 -2.81
N THR A 37 -9.69 -11.63 -1.67
CA THR A 37 -8.62 -12.09 -0.78
C THR A 37 -7.70 -13.04 -1.54
N GLY A 38 -6.40 -12.74 -1.54
CA GLY A 38 -5.38 -13.51 -2.27
C GLY A 38 -5.33 -13.27 -3.78
N ARG A 39 -6.14 -12.36 -4.34
CA ARG A 39 -6.08 -11.99 -5.77
C ARG A 39 -5.38 -10.66 -5.95
N ILE A 40 -4.43 -10.62 -6.87
CA ILE A 40 -3.82 -9.37 -7.32
C ILE A 40 -4.88 -8.59 -8.11
N PRO A 41 -5.12 -7.30 -7.81
CA PRO A 41 -6.04 -6.47 -8.57
C PRO A 41 -5.66 -6.47 -10.06
N CYS A 42 -6.64 -6.53 -10.96
CA CYS A 42 -6.42 -6.45 -12.41
C CYS A 42 -5.74 -5.14 -12.87
N HIS A 43 -5.69 -4.14 -12.01
CA HIS A 43 -5.05 -2.84 -12.24
C HIS A 43 -3.83 -2.62 -11.34
N ALA A 44 -3.27 -3.69 -10.78
CA ALA A 44 -1.98 -3.64 -10.12
C ALA A 44 -0.92 -3.29 -11.17
N VAL A 45 -0.13 -2.26 -10.87
CA VAL A 45 0.97 -1.82 -11.73
C VAL A 45 2.18 -2.69 -11.42
N SER A 46 2.89 -3.18 -12.45
CA SER A 46 4.14 -3.93 -12.27
C SER A 46 5.22 -3.07 -11.63
N VAL A 47 6.14 -3.70 -10.90
CA VAL A 47 7.27 -3.01 -10.29
C VAL A 47 8.18 -2.41 -11.36
N GLU A 48 8.33 -3.10 -12.49
CA GLU A 48 9.10 -2.67 -13.65
C GLU A 48 8.49 -1.41 -14.28
N GLY A 49 7.16 -1.38 -14.46
CA GLY A 49 6.46 -0.20 -14.96
C GLY A 49 6.59 1.02 -14.03
N ILE A 50 6.67 0.81 -12.72
CA ILE A 50 6.95 1.88 -11.77
C ILE A 50 8.37 2.41 -11.95
N LYS A 51 9.37 1.53 -12.06
CA LYS A 51 10.77 1.90 -12.28
C LYS A 51 10.94 2.68 -13.58
N ASP A 52 10.29 2.23 -14.66
CA ASP A 52 10.33 2.90 -15.96
C ASP A 52 9.78 4.32 -15.90
N VAL A 53 8.64 4.52 -15.22
CA VAL A 53 8.06 5.86 -15.03
C VAL A 53 8.99 6.73 -14.21
N VAL A 54 9.57 6.20 -13.12
CA VAL A 54 10.49 6.96 -12.26
C VAL A 54 11.73 7.39 -13.03
N ALA A 55 12.37 6.47 -13.75
CA ALA A 55 13.56 6.76 -14.55
C ALA A 55 13.25 7.76 -15.68
N PHE A 56 12.10 7.62 -16.33
CA PHE A 56 11.67 8.60 -17.34
C PHE A 56 11.50 10.00 -16.75
N LEU A 57 10.86 10.12 -15.59
CA LEU A 57 10.65 11.41 -14.94
C LEU A 57 11.96 12.07 -14.49
N GLU A 58 12.92 11.28 -13.99
CA GLU A 58 14.24 11.78 -13.61
C GLU A 58 14.99 12.35 -14.81
N ASN A 59 15.09 11.58 -15.89
CA ASN A 59 15.74 12.02 -17.13
C ASN A 59 15.04 13.25 -17.72
N TYR A 60 13.70 13.24 -17.75
CA TYR A 60 12.91 14.37 -18.23
C TYR A 60 13.16 15.62 -17.40
N ALA A 61 13.24 15.50 -16.08
CA ALA A 61 13.51 16.63 -15.20
C ALA A 61 14.96 17.11 -15.28
N GLU A 62 15.92 16.27 -15.65
CA GLU A 62 17.30 16.74 -15.92
C GLU A 62 17.38 17.62 -17.15
N ASP A 63 16.64 17.27 -18.22
CA ASP A 63 16.66 18.03 -19.47
C ASP A 63 15.81 19.31 -19.42
N TYR A 64 14.65 19.25 -18.75
CA TYR A 64 13.61 20.29 -18.87
C TYR A 64 13.27 21.00 -17.55
N ALA A 65 13.82 20.57 -16.41
CA ALA A 65 13.56 21.24 -15.14
C ALA A 65 14.73 22.12 -14.70
N ILE A 66 14.39 23.20 -14.02
CA ILE A 66 15.34 24.09 -13.37
C ILE A 66 15.22 23.85 -11.86
N LEU A 67 16.33 23.91 -11.13
CA LEU A 67 16.26 23.88 -9.66
C LEU A 67 15.42 25.04 -9.14
N LEU A 68 14.64 24.80 -8.09
CA LEU A 68 13.82 25.86 -7.52
C LEU A 68 14.70 27.06 -7.08
N PRO A 69 14.48 28.27 -7.64
CA PRO A 69 15.30 29.44 -7.31
C PRO A 69 14.97 30.04 -5.93
N GLY A 70 14.08 29.42 -5.15
CA GLY A 70 13.62 29.95 -3.88
C GLY A 70 12.68 29.02 -3.11
N ARG A 71 12.13 29.55 -2.00
CA ARG A 71 11.28 28.81 -1.07
C ARG A 71 9.81 28.86 -1.50
N ILE A 72 9.18 27.71 -1.72
CA ILE A 72 7.74 27.59 -1.99
C ILE A 72 7.02 26.90 -0.81
N PRO A 73 5.91 27.45 -0.28
CA PRO A 73 5.13 26.76 0.74
C PRO A 73 4.77 25.32 0.33
N GLY A 74 5.00 24.34 1.21
CA GLY A 74 4.67 22.93 0.98
C GLY A 74 5.79 22.03 0.44
N VAL A 75 6.99 22.56 0.17
CA VAL A 75 8.13 21.75 -0.32
C VAL A 75 9.26 21.80 0.69
N ARG A 76 9.50 20.77 1.50
CA ARG A 76 10.55 20.84 2.55
C ARG A 76 11.99 20.93 2.01
N ASP A 77 12.29 20.24 0.91
CA ASP A 77 13.65 20.08 0.37
C ASP A 77 13.89 20.92 -0.89
N TYR A 78 13.94 22.23 -0.71
CA TYR A 78 14.06 23.23 -1.80
C TYR A 78 15.28 23.04 -2.70
N GLY A 79 16.43 22.64 -2.14
CA GLY A 79 17.68 22.50 -2.90
C GLY A 79 17.71 21.32 -3.88
N LYS A 80 16.76 20.40 -3.78
CA LYS A 80 16.65 19.20 -4.64
C LYS A 80 15.41 19.24 -5.54
N ALA A 81 14.49 20.16 -5.30
CA ALA A 81 13.25 20.25 -6.04
C ALA A 81 13.51 20.81 -7.46
N LYS A 82 13.00 20.08 -8.44
CA LYS A 82 13.12 20.34 -9.88
C LYS A 82 11.80 20.94 -10.38
N LEU A 83 11.82 22.17 -10.86
CA LEU A 83 10.65 22.89 -11.38
C LEU A 83 10.59 22.77 -12.90
N LEU A 84 9.50 22.19 -13.40
CA LEU A 84 9.20 22.16 -14.82
C LEU A 84 8.65 23.51 -15.30
N LEU A 85 8.95 23.86 -16.55
CA LEU A 85 8.43 25.06 -17.20
C LEU A 85 6.89 25.10 -17.18
N SER A 86 6.31 26.30 -17.02
CA SER A 86 4.86 26.49 -16.92
C SER A 86 4.08 26.08 -18.19
N SER A 87 4.75 26.06 -19.34
CA SER A 87 4.21 25.57 -20.62
C SER A 87 4.07 24.05 -20.67
N VAL A 88 4.74 23.32 -19.77
CA VAL A 88 4.74 21.86 -19.75
C VAL A 88 3.67 21.35 -18.78
N SER A 89 2.61 20.76 -19.32
CA SER A 89 1.60 20.08 -18.52
C SER A 89 1.97 18.62 -18.25
N ARG A 90 1.53 18.06 -17.12
CA ARG A 90 1.69 16.62 -16.80
C ARG A 90 1.18 15.69 -17.91
N ARG A 91 0.16 16.13 -18.67
CA ARG A 91 -0.38 15.39 -19.82
C ARG A 91 0.57 15.38 -21.01
N MET A 92 1.28 16.49 -21.26
CA MET A 92 2.29 16.54 -22.33
C MET A 92 3.47 15.62 -22.02
N VAL A 93 3.93 15.62 -20.77
CA VAL A 93 4.99 14.70 -20.30
C VAL A 93 4.56 13.25 -20.46
N TYR A 94 3.30 12.93 -20.11
CA TYR A 94 2.75 11.59 -20.35
C TYR A 94 2.72 11.20 -21.84
N ARG A 95 2.34 12.13 -22.73
CA ARG A 95 2.35 11.85 -24.18
C ARG A 95 3.75 11.48 -24.66
N GLN A 96 4.76 12.23 -24.24
CA GLN A 96 6.16 11.90 -24.59
C GLN A 96 6.60 10.55 -24.02
N TYR A 97 6.18 10.21 -22.79
CA TYR A 97 6.41 8.89 -22.21
C TYR A 97 5.75 7.77 -23.03
N ALA A 98 4.51 7.97 -23.47
CA ALA A 98 3.78 7.00 -24.29
C ALA A 98 4.37 6.87 -25.70
N ASP A 99 4.78 7.98 -26.31
CA ASP A 99 5.40 8.04 -27.63
C ASP A 99 6.80 7.40 -27.63
N ALA A 100 7.50 7.40 -26.49
CA ALA A 100 8.80 6.72 -26.32
C ALA A 100 8.72 5.19 -26.40
N GLY A 101 7.52 4.60 -26.47
CA GLY A 101 7.32 3.18 -26.80
C GLY A 101 7.99 2.21 -25.83
N ARG A 102 7.92 2.47 -24.52
CA ARG A 102 8.50 1.60 -23.47
C ARG A 102 7.74 0.26 -23.40
N GLU A 103 8.46 -0.81 -23.08
CA GLU A 103 7.90 -2.15 -22.93
C GLU A 103 6.76 -2.22 -21.89
N HIS A 104 6.87 -1.46 -20.79
CA HIS A 104 5.87 -1.38 -19.74
C HIS A 104 5.12 -0.05 -19.72
N THR A 105 4.60 0.37 -20.88
CA THR A 105 3.84 1.63 -20.98
C THR A 105 2.57 1.58 -20.13
N LEU A 106 2.49 2.47 -19.14
CA LEU A 106 1.33 2.60 -18.25
C LEU A 106 0.26 3.56 -18.78
N CYS A 107 -0.97 3.41 -18.29
CA CYS A 107 -2.04 4.36 -18.58
C CYS A 107 -1.83 5.71 -17.88
N GLU A 108 -2.38 6.79 -18.44
CA GLU A 108 -2.20 8.17 -17.98
C GLU A 108 -2.51 8.35 -16.48
N SER A 109 -3.57 7.69 -15.99
CA SER A 109 -3.97 7.76 -14.58
C SER A 109 -2.94 7.12 -13.64
N SER A 110 -2.37 5.98 -14.05
CA SER A 110 -1.34 5.28 -13.28
C SER A 110 -0.03 6.04 -13.30
N PHE A 111 0.36 6.59 -14.46
CA PHE A 111 1.53 7.46 -14.59
C PHE A 111 1.45 8.67 -13.66
N LYS A 112 0.34 9.43 -13.70
CA LYS A 112 0.14 10.59 -12.82
C LYS A 112 0.12 10.21 -11.34
N ARG A 113 -0.48 9.06 -11.01
CA ARG A 113 -0.49 8.54 -9.63
C ARG A 113 0.93 8.21 -9.15
N ILE A 114 1.75 7.55 -9.98
CA ILE A 114 3.13 7.20 -9.63
C ILE A 114 3.98 8.46 -9.47
N TRP A 115 3.85 9.44 -10.37
CA TRP A 115 4.53 10.73 -10.25
C TRP A 115 4.22 11.38 -8.89
N ARG A 116 2.94 11.53 -8.54
CA ARG A 116 2.53 12.13 -7.26
C ARG A 116 3.05 11.39 -6.03
N LYS A 117 3.17 10.06 -6.09
CA LYS A 117 3.60 9.24 -4.96
C LYS A 117 5.12 9.13 -4.82
N ARG A 118 5.85 9.03 -5.94
CA ARG A 118 7.28 8.66 -5.94
C ARG A 118 8.22 9.81 -6.30
N LYS A 119 7.74 10.84 -7.00
CA LYS A 119 8.54 11.97 -7.51
C LYS A 119 7.86 13.32 -7.26
N ARG A 120 7.62 13.63 -5.98
CA ARG A 120 7.03 14.89 -5.51
C ARG A 120 7.96 16.10 -5.68
N ASP A 121 9.26 15.84 -5.74
CA ASP A 121 10.33 16.79 -5.98
C ASP A 121 10.29 17.41 -7.39
N ILE A 122 9.64 16.74 -8.35
CA ILE A 122 9.42 17.28 -9.70
C ILE A 122 8.08 18.00 -9.75
N ILE A 123 8.12 19.33 -9.66
CA ILE A 123 6.95 20.19 -9.54
C ILE A 123 6.56 20.74 -10.93
N GLY A 124 5.29 20.59 -11.29
CA GLY A 124 4.70 21.27 -12.44
C GLY A 124 3.90 22.48 -11.98
N VAL A 125 4.13 23.65 -12.60
CA VAL A 125 3.49 24.93 -12.23
C VAL A 125 1.95 24.89 -12.29
N ASN A 126 1.38 24.00 -13.12
CA ASN A 126 -0.08 23.84 -13.28
C ASN A 126 -0.70 22.72 -12.41
N GLY A 127 0.05 22.15 -11.46
CA GLY A 127 -0.49 21.23 -10.46
C GLY A 127 -0.88 22.01 -9.22
N ASN A 128 -2.18 22.05 -8.91
CA ASN A 128 -2.76 22.71 -7.72
C ASN A 128 -1.86 22.59 -6.48
N ILE A 129 -1.40 23.74 -5.98
CA ILE A 129 -0.53 23.88 -4.80
C ILE A 129 -1.25 23.44 -3.51
N ASP A 130 -2.58 23.37 -3.51
CA ASP A 130 -3.39 23.07 -2.31
C ASP A 130 -3.60 21.57 -2.03
N GLU A 131 -3.20 20.66 -2.93
CA GLU A 131 -3.45 19.21 -2.78
C GLU A 131 -2.34 18.49 -1.98
N VAL A 132 -1.21 19.16 -1.72
CA VAL A 132 -0.03 18.60 -1.03
C VAL A 132 -0.28 18.41 0.48
N ALA A 133 -1.17 19.20 1.09
CA ALA A 133 -1.42 19.16 2.52
C ALA A 133 -2.40 18.05 2.97
N GLY A 134 -3.18 17.47 2.05
CA GLY A 134 -4.25 16.53 2.37
C GLY A 134 -3.84 15.05 2.41
N GLU A 135 -2.76 14.67 1.74
CA GLU A 135 -2.38 13.26 1.53
C GLU A 135 -1.23 12.77 2.45
N GLU A 136 -0.65 13.65 3.28
CA GLU A 136 0.40 13.26 4.24
C GLU A 136 -0.15 12.34 5.34
N GLN A 137 -1.43 12.48 5.72
CA GLN A 137 -2.10 11.55 6.64
C GLN A 137 -2.28 10.15 6.05
N GLU A 138 -2.53 10.02 4.74
CA GLU A 138 -2.71 8.71 4.10
C GLU A 138 -1.38 7.96 3.91
N GLU A 139 -0.26 8.67 3.73
CA GLU A 139 1.07 8.05 3.65
C GLU A 139 1.57 7.60 5.02
N GLU A 140 1.28 8.35 6.09
CA GLU A 140 1.58 7.93 7.47
C GLU A 140 0.76 6.69 7.84
N VAL A 141 -0.54 6.71 7.55
CA VAL A 141 -1.44 5.54 7.75
C VAL A 141 -0.98 4.33 6.91
N ALA A 142 -0.49 4.55 5.68
CA ALA A 142 0.03 3.45 4.86
C ALA A 142 1.34 2.86 5.41
N LYS A 143 2.19 3.68 6.05
CA LYS A 143 3.42 3.22 6.72
C LYS A 143 3.10 2.47 8.02
N GLU A 144 2.12 2.94 8.79
CA GLU A 144 1.60 2.22 9.96
C GLU A 144 0.99 0.87 9.56
N GLU A 145 0.17 0.82 8.52
CA GLU A 145 -0.40 -0.44 8.02
C GLU A 145 0.64 -1.42 7.45
N GLU A 146 1.81 -0.94 6.99
CA GLU A 146 2.90 -1.80 6.52
C GLU A 146 3.70 -2.36 7.71
N MET A 147 3.96 -1.54 8.72
CA MET A 147 4.61 -1.93 9.98
C MET A 147 3.75 -2.95 10.75
N ASP A 148 2.44 -2.76 10.82
CA ASP A 148 1.50 -3.72 11.44
C ASP A 148 1.51 -5.10 10.73
N LYS A 149 1.78 -5.12 9.41
CA LYS A 149 1.87 -6.38 8.64
C LYS A 149 3.20 -7.09 8.89
N GLU A 150 4.30 -6.35 9.06
CA GLU A 150 5.60 -6.93 9.41
C GLU A 150 5.58 -7.50 10.84
N GLU A 151 5.04 -6.77 11.82
CA GLU A 151 4.88 -7.28 13.19
C GLU A 151 4.00 -8.53 13.23
N GLY A 152 2.91 -8.54 12.45
CA GLY A 152 2.03 -9.71 12.33
C GLY A 152 2.69 -10.92 11.66
N GLN A 153 3.72 -10.75 10.85
CA GLN A 153 4.53 -11.85 10.29
C GLN A 153 5.52 -12.38 11.31
N LEU A 154 6.27 -11.48 11.99
CA LEU A 154 7.19 -11.84 13.06
C LEU A 154 6.51 -12.61 14.20
N ALA A 155 5.29 -12.21 14.58
CA ALA A 155 4.51 -12.91 15.61
C ALA A 155 4.09 -14.33 15.19
N LYS A 156 3.88 -14.58 13.89
CA LYS A 156 3.57 -15.92 13.36
C LYS A 156 4.81 -16.81 13.35
N GLU A 157 5.95 -16.27 12.89
CA GLU A 157 7.22 -17.00 12.89
C GLU A 157 7.64 -17.39 14.31
N ALA A 158 7.55 -16.46 15.27
CA ALA A 158 7.83 -16.75 16.68
C ALA A 158 6.88 -17.83 17.25
N GLY A 159 5.62 -17.85 16.83
CA GLY A 159 4.65 -18.87 17.23
C GLY A 159 4.95 -20.26 16.66
N GLU A 160 5.49 -20.35 15.44
CA GLU A 160 5.95 -21.61 14.85
C GLU A 160 7.19 -22.13 15.58
N VAL A 161 8.17 -21.27 15.86
CA VAL A 161 9.39 -21.64 16.61
C VAL A 161 9.04 -22.17 18.01
N ALA A 162 8.17 -21.48 18.75
CA ALA A 162 7.76 -21.92 20.09
C ALA A 162 6.99 -23.26 20.08
N LYS A 163 6.31 -23.58 18.96
CA LYS A 163 5.63 -24.86 18.79
C LYS A 163 6.62 -25.97 18.50
N GLU A 164 7.66 -25.70 17.71
CA GLU A 164 8.73 -26.65 17.39
C GLU A 164 9.56 -26.97 18.64
N GLU A 165 9.99 -25.96 19.40
CA GLU A 165 10.71 -26.14 20.67
C GLU A 165 9.93 -26.99 21.68
N ARG A 166 8.61 -26.82 21.74
CA ARG A 166 7.75 -27.61 22.63
C ARG A 166 7.60 -29.06 22.20
N GLU A 167 7.64 -29.36 20.90
CA GLU A 167 7.64 -30.74 20.42
C GLU A 167 8.99 -31.41 20.71
N VAL A 168 10.11 -30.69 20.51
CA VAL A 168 11.46 -31.18 20.87
C VAL A 168 11.54 -31.54 22.36
N ALA A 169 11.08 -30.65 23.25
CA ALA A 169 11.09 -30.90 24.69
C ALA A 169 10.21 -32.10 25.12
N LYS A 170 9.16 -32.43 24.36
CA LYS A 170 8.35 -33.63 24.62
C LYS A 170 9.04 -34.90 24.17
N GLU A 171 9.79 -34.86 23.07
CA GLU A 171 10.55 -36.02 22.61
C GLU A 171 11.72 -36.32 23.55
N GLU A 172 12.46 -35.29 23.99
CA GLU A 172 13.54 -35.43 24.97
C GLU A 172 13.02 -36.02 26.30
N ALA A 173 11.90 -35.53 26.81
CA ALA A 173 11.30 -36.06 28.05
C ALA A 173 10.86 -37.53 27.91
N LYS A 174 10.43 -37.94 26.71
CA LYS A 174 10.03 -39.32 26.43
C LYS A 174 11.25 -40.25 26.32
N GLU A 175 12.35 -39.76 25.75
CA GLU A 175 13.61 -40.49 25.66
C GLU A 175 14.26 -40.66 27.05
N GLU A 176 14.20 -39.65 27.91
CA GLU A 176 14.64 -39.77 29.32
C GLU A 176 13.79 -40.77 30.13
N GLU A 177 12.48 -40.80 29.93
CA GLU A 177 11.59 -41.76 30.60
C GLU A 177 11.86 -43.20 30.12
N GLU A 178 12.13 -43.40 28.83
CA GLU A 178 12.48 -44.71 28.25
C GLU A 178 13.86 -45.19 28.71
N ALA A 179 14.84 -44.29 28.86
CA ALA A 179 16.17 -44.61 29.37
C ALA A 179 16.18 -45.00 30.87
N LEU A 180 15.21 -44.54 31.65
CA LEU A 180 15.03 -44.92 33.06
C LEU A 180 14.35 -46.28 33.26
N LEU A 181 13.77 -46.86 32.20
CA LEU A 181 13.06 -48.14 32.22
C LEU A 181 13.89 -49.32 31.68
N GLN A 182 15.15 -49.10 31.29
CA GLN A 182 16.13 -50.12 30.89
C GLN A 182 17.19 -50.37 31.98
#